data_AF-A0A6G6KCZ1-F1
#
_entry.id   AF-A0A6G6KCZ1-F1
#
_cell.length_a   1.000
_cell.length_b   1.000
_cell.length_c   1.000
_cell.angle_alpha   90.00
_cell.angle_beta   90.00
_cell.angle_gamma   90.00
#
_symmetry.space_group_name_H-M   'P 1'
#
loop_
_entity.id
_entity.type
_entity.pdbx_description
1 polymer ?
#
loop_
_entity_poly.entity_id
_entity_poly.type
_entity_poly.pdbx_seq_one_letter_code
_entity_poly.pdbx_strand_id
1 'polypeptide(L)'
;MFAEELEKRFPYARYHADHRLVTWFPEGALTDERADQIVDFLEMAEQVEGQSFDRYTDMTGHTRIQIGLDHVVRIARRRLRYPGPPVKSAFFATRTISLSIARMYAELMEGSRIQVCTFRERAAAANWLSVPEAILQPPSDSSPP
;
A
#
# COMPACT_ATOMS: atom_id res chain seq x y z
N MET A 1 -10.30 -17.21 0.40
CA MET A 1 -11.25 -16.10 0.53
C MET A 1 -10.56 -14.74 0.52
N PHE A 2 -9.77 -14.32 1.53
CA PHE A 2 -9.08 -13.01 1.48
C PHE A 2 -8.27 -12.74 0.19
N ALA A 3 -7.39 -13.66 -0.21
CA ALA A 3 -6.53 -13.48 -1.39
C ALA A 3 -7.35 -13.35 -2.70
N GLU A 4 -8.43 -14.12 -2.85
CA GLU A 4 -9.30 -14.08 -4.02
C GLU A 4 -10.09 -12.76 -4.09
N GLU A 5 -10.60 -12.29 -2.95
CA GLU A 5 -11.32 -11.00 -2.88
C GLU A 5 -10.37 -9.81 -3.09
N LEU A 6 -9.14 -9.91 -2.59
CA LEU A 6 -8.08 -8.93 -2.83
C LEU A 6 -7.82 -8.77 -4.34
N GLU A 7 -7.54 -9.87 -5.04
CA GLU A 7 -7.23 -9.86 -6.47
C GLU A 7 -8.42 -9.36 -7.30
N LYS A 8 -9.65 -9.72 -6.91
CA LYS A 8 -10.87 -9.27 -7.57
C LYS A 8 -11.11 -7.76 -7.45
N ARG A 9 -10.84 -7.19 -6.26
CA ARG A 9 -11.14 -5.78 -5.96
C ARG A 9 -9.99 -4.84 -6.32
N PHE A 10 -8.76 -5.33 -6.24
CA PHE A 10 -7.54 -4.60 -6.52
C PHE A 10 -6.73 -5.33 -7.58
N PRO A 11 -6.94 -5.01 -8.86
CA PRO A 11 -6.10 -5.53 -9.94
C PRO A 11 -4.61 -5.32 -9.63
N TYR A 12 -3.82 -6.34 -9.94
CA TYR A 12 -2.39 -6.44 -9.66
C TYR A 12 -2.01 -6.44 -8.17
N ALA A 13 -2.96 -6.56 -7.25
CA ALA A 13 -2.63 -6.91 -5.87
C ALA A 13 -2.37 -8.42 -5.77
N ARG A 14 -1.45 -8.83 -4.90
CA ARG A 14 -1.23 -10.24 -4.56
C ARG A 14 -0.93 -10.39 -3.08
N TYR A 15 -1.42 -11.47 -2.49
CA TYR A 15 -1.09 -11.85 -1.12
C TYR A 15 -0.05 -12.97 -1.10
N HIS A 16 1.10 -12.70 -0.49
CA HIS A 16 2.20 -13.64 -0.30
C HIS A 16 2.12 -14.21 1.12
N ALA A 17 1.46 -15.36 1.26
CA ALA A 17 1.19 -15.96 2.57
C ALA A 17 2.47 -16.27 3.37
N ASP A 18 3.53 -16.75 2.71
CA ASP A 18 4.82 -17.09 3.33
C ASP A 18 5.51 -15.89 3.99
N HIS A 19 5.19 -14.68 3.52
CA HIS A 19 5.75 -13.43 4.02
C HIS A 19 4.73 -12.58 4.77
N ARG A 20 3.45 -13.01 4.82
CA ARG A 20 2.32 -12.20 5.30
C ARG A 20 2.35 -10.80 4.71
N LEU A 21 2.55 -10.71 3.40
CA LEU A 21 2.74 -9.46 2.66
C LEU A 21 1.69 -9.31 1.57
N VAL A 22 1.05 -8.15 1.49
CA VAL A 22 0.31 -7.73 0.30
C VAL A 22 1.21 -6.84 -0.57
N THR A 23 1.42 -7.23 -1.82
CA THR A 23 2.05 -6.38 -2.83
C THR A 23 0.99 -5.84 -3.77
N TRP A 24 1.05 -4.56 -4.10
CA TRP A 24 0.09 -3.94 -5.01
C TRP A 24 0.76 -3.00 -6.01
N PHE A 25 0.36 -3.14 -7.28
CA PHE A 25 0.89 -2.37 -8.41
C PHE A 25 -0.23 -1.58 -9.09
N PRO A 26 -0.80 -0.57 -8.41
CA PRO A 26 -1.88 0.24 -8.95
C PRO A 26 -1.48 1.01 -10.20
N GLU A 27 -2.43 1.07 -11.14
CA GLU A 27 -2.34 1.87 -12.35
C GLU A 27 -3.38 3.00 -12.35
N GLY A 28 -3.14 4.04 -13.16
CA GLY A 28 -4.13 5.10 -13.38
C GLY A 28 -4.05 6.25 -12.38
N ALA A 29 -5.20 6.77 -11.96
CA ALA A 29 -5.27 7.93 -11.07
C ALA A 29 -5.43 7.52 -9.60
N LEU A 30 -4.63 8.11 -8.71
CA LEU A 30 -4.90 8.06 -7.27
C LEU A 30 -5.91 9.15 -6.93
N THR A 31 -7.18 8.77 -6.79
CA THR A 31 -8.27 9.68 -6.38
C THR A 31 -8.67 9.44 -4.93
N ASP A 32 -9.44 10.38 -4.38
CA ASP A 32 -10.09 10.26 -3.07
C ASP A 32 -10.91 8.96 -2.95
N GLU A 33 -11.75 8.65 -3.95
CA GLU A 33 -12.60 7.44 -3.94
C GLU A 33 -11.76 6.17 -3.97
N ARG A 34 -10.67 6.17 -4.74
CA ARG A 34 -9.76 5.03 -4.80
C ARG A 34 -9.04 4.83 -3.46
N ALA A 35 -8.65 5.92 -2.81
CA ALA A 35 -8.04 5.90 -1.49
C ALA A 35 -8.99 5.34 -0.41
N ASP A 36 -10.26 5.77 -0.42
CA ASP A 36 -11.29 5.23 0.47
C ASP A 36 -11.53 3.73 0.23
N GLN A 37 -11.64 3.29 -1.03
CA GLN A 37 -11.79 1.88 -1.36
C GLN A 37 -10.69 1.00 -0.78
N ILE A 38 -9.43 1.46 -0.85
CA ILE A 38 -8.28 0.74 -0.28
C ILE A 38 -8.41 0.66 1.24
N VAL A 39 -8.68 1.79 1.89
CA VAL A 39 -8.78 1.87 3.36
C VAL A 39 -9.92 0.99 3.88
N ASP A 40 -11.08 1.05 3.25
CA ASP A 40 -12.25 0.24 3.61
C ASP A 40 -11.94 -1.26 3.50
N PHE A 41 -11.26 -1.67 2.43
CA PHE A 41 -10.87 -3.05 2.25
C PHE A 41 -9.83 -3.50 3.29
N LEU A 42 -8.81 -2.69 3.55
CA LEU A 42 -7.80 -3.00 4.56
C LEU A 42 -8.44 -3.16 5.94
N GLU A 43 -9.34 -2.25 6.33
CA GLU A 43 -10.06 -2.35 7.60
C GLU A 43 -10.95 -3.58 7.66
N MET A 44 -11.68 -3.89 6.58
CA MET A 44 -12.49 -5.10 6.51
C MET A 44 -11.62 -6.35 6.68
N ALA A 45 -10.49 -6.46 5.98
CA ALA A 45 -9.59 -7.60 6.06
C ALA A 45 -8.99 -7.76 7.47
N GLU A 46 -8.60 -6.65 8.09
CA GLU A 46 -8.04 -6.61 9.45
C GLU A 46 -9.08 -6.99 10.52
N GLN A 47 -10.34 -6.57 10.36
CA GLN A 47 -11.42 -6.81 11.33
C GLN A 47 -12.06 -8.19 11.18
N VAL A 48 -12.35 -8.60 9.94
CA VAL A 48 -13.15 -9.81 9.66
C VAL A 48 -12.28 -11.05 9.75
N GLU A 49 -11.03 -10.99 9.29
CA GLU A 49 -10.16 -12.17 9.24
C GLU A 49 -9.07 -12.16 10.32
N GLY A 50 -8.96 -11.09 11.11
CA GLY A 50 -7.92 -10.95 12.14
C GLY A 50 -6.49 -10.99 11.59
N GLN A 51 -6.33 -10.85 10.27
CA GLN A 51 -5.04 -10.97 9.60
C GLN A 51 -4.34 -9.61 9.60
N SER A 52 -3.23 -9.54 10.33
CA SER A 52 -2.25 -8.46 10.13
C SER A 52 -1.24 -8.89 9.07
N PHE A 53 -1.00 -8.01 8.10
CA PHE A 53 -0.03 -8.22 7.04
C PHE A 53 0.73 -6.92 6.76
N ASP A 54 1.98 -7.08 6.34
CA ASP A 54 2.76 -5.98 5.82
C ASP A 54 2.26 -5.63 4.41
N ARG A 55 2.57 -4.42 3.96
CA ARG A 55 2.10 -3.90 2.67
C ARG A 55 3.26 -3.34 1.89
N TYR A 56 3.27 -3.60 0.60
CA TYR A 56 4.12 -2.94 -0.39
C TYR A 56 3.23 -2.39 -1.50
N THR A 57 3.32 -1.08 -1.75
CA THR A 57 2.61 -0.43 -2.85
C THR A 57 3.60 0.20 -3.80
N ASP A 58 3.56 -0.25 -5.05
CA ASP A 58 4.29 0.34 -6.16
C ASP A 58 3.45 1.46 -6.79
N MET A 59 3.84 2.70 -6.55
CA MET A 59 3.12 3.86 -7.06
C MET A 59 3.54 4.26 -8.49
N THR A 60 4.42 3.51 -9.16
CA THR A 60 4.94 3.90 -10.48
C THR A 60 3.92 3.77 -11.60
N GLY A 61 2.94 2.88 -11.47
CA GLY A 61 1.81 2.76 -12.40
C GLY A 61 0.81 3.93 -12.34
N HIS A 62 0.87 4.78 -11.31
CA HIS A 62 0.01 5.96 -11.24
C HIS A 62 0.41 7.01 -12.28
N THR A 63 -0.51 7.34 -13.18
CA THR A 63 -0.35 8.38 -14.20
C THR A 63 -0.75 9.75 -13.67
N ARG A 64 -1.69 9.82 -12.71
CA ARG A 64 -2.18 11.07 -12.10
C ARG A 64 -2.33 10.92 -10.60
N ILE A 65 -2.06 12.01 -9.87
CA ILE A 65 -2.33 12.14 -8.44
C ILE A 65 -3.41 13.19 -8.29
N GLN A 66 -4.61 12.77 -7.87
CA GLN A 66 -5.83 13.58 -7.79
C GLN A 66 -6.49 13.44 -6.41
N ILE A 67 -5.68 13.16 -5.40
CA ILE A 67 -6.11 13.06 -4.00
C ILE A 67 -5.94 14.41 -3.31
N GLY A 68 -6.96 14.84 -2.57
CA GLY A 68 -6.92 16.08 -1.81
C GLY A 68 -6.06 15.95 -0.54
N LEU A 69 -5.38 17.04 -0.14
CA LEU A 69 -4.60 17.06 1.10
C LEU A 69 -5.46 16.73 2.33
N ASP A 70 -6.63 17.35 2.46
CA ASP A 70 -7.56 17.11 3.56
C ASP A 70 -8.01 15.64 3.61
N HIS A 71 -8.11 15.01 2.43
CA HIS A 71 -8.47 13.61 2.30
C HIS A 71 -7.35 12.71 2.81
N VAL A 72 -6.09 12.99 2.47
CA VAL A 72 -4.92 12.26 3.02
C VAL A 72 -4.89 12.37 4.55
N VAL A 73 -5.11 13.57 5.10
CA VAL A 73 -5.15 13.79 6.56
C VAL A 73 -6.30 13.02 7.21
N ARG A 74 -7.49 13.00 6.60
CA ARG A 74 -8.63 12.22 7.08
C ARG A 74 -8.34 10.72 7.11
N ILE A 75 -7.74 10.19 6.03
CA ILE A 75 -7.32 8.79 5.97
C ILE A 75 -6.30 8.49 7.06
N ALA A 76 -5.27 9.33 7.24
CA ALA A 76 -4.28 9.13 8.29
C ALA A 76 -4.93 9.08 9.67
N ARG A 77 -5.78 10.05 10.02
CA ARG A 77 -6.51 10.07 11.30
C ARG A 77 -7.35 8.82 11.54
N ARG A 78 -7.99 8.29 10.50
CA ARG A 78 -8.74 7.03 10.55
C ARG A 78 -7.79 5.86 10.85
N ARG A 79 -6.68 5.76 10.12
CA ARG A 79 -5.69 4.67 10.22
C ARG A 79 -4.83 4.70 11.48
N LEU A 80 -4.66 5.86 12.13
CA LEU A 80 -4.02 5.96 13.45
C LEU A 80 -4.74 5.12 14.53
N ARG A 81 -6.02 4.83 14.34
CA ARG A 81 -6.84 4.02 15.25
C ARG A 81 -6.75 2.51 15.00
N TYR A 82 -5.88 2.08 14.09
CA TYR A 82 -5.71 0.68 13.74
C TYR A 82 -5.46 -0.18 15.01
N PRO A 83 -6.33 -1.15 15.32
CA PRO A 83 -6.30 -1.86 16.60
C PRO A 83 -5.37 -3.08 16.61
N GLY A 84 -4.88 -3.51 15.45
CA GLY A 84 -4.07 -4.71 15.31
C GLY A 84 -2.62 -4.56 15.82
N PRO A 85 -1.82 -5.64 15.69
CA PRO A 85 -0.39 -5.60 16.01
C PRO A 85 0.37 -4.72 15.00
N PRO A 86 1.59 -4.26 15.33
CA PRO A 86 2.39 -3.44 14.41
C PRO A 86 2.55 -4.09 13.03
N VAL A 87 2.43 -3.28 11.99
CA VAL A 87 2.56 -3.69 10.58
C VAL A 87 3.34 -2.64 9.80
N LYS A 88 4.05 -3.06 8.76
CA LYS A 88 4.78 -2.19 7.84
C LYS A 88 3.96 -1.87 6.61
N SER A 89 4.13 -0.65 6.08
CA SER A 89 3.56 -0.20 4.82
C SER A 89 4.63 0.54 4.03
N ALA A 90 5.21 -0.13 3.05
CA ALA A 90 6.23 0.42 2.16
C ALA A 90 5.57 1.02 0.91
N PHE A 91 5.90 2.27 0.60
CA PHE A 91 5.56 2.91 -0.67
C PHE A 91 6.80 3.04 -1.55
N PHE A 92 6.77 2.46 -2.73
CA PHE A 92 7.80 2.66 -3.75
C PHE A 92 7.31 3.66 -4.78
N ALA A 93 8.09 4.71 -5.03
CA ALA A 93 7.74 5.74 -6.02
C ALA A 93 8.99 6.35 -6.66
N THR A 94 8.97 6.47 -7.99
CA THR A 94 10.02 7.15 -8.76
C THR A 94 9.65 8.61 -9.06
N ARG A 95 8.37 8.86 -9.38
CA ARG A 95 7.83 10.20 -9.63
C ARG A 95 7.80 11.03 -8.36
N THR A 96 8.31 12.27 -8.45
CA THR A 96 8.39 13.19 -7.29
C THR A 96 7.03 13.44 -6.65
N ILE A 97 5.97 13.67 -7.43
CA ILE A 97 4.63 13.96 -6.88
C ILE A 97 4.07 12.77 -6.07
N SER A 98 4.19 11.55 -6.60
CA SER A 98 3.75 10.34 -5.89
C SER A 98 4.54 10.14 -4.60
N LEU A 99 5.85 10.35 -4.66
CA LEU A 99 6.71 10.26 -3.48
C LEU A 99 6.37 11.32 -2.44
N SER A 100 6.08 12.56 -2.85
CA SER A 100 5.71 13.64 -1.92
C SER A 100 4.41 13.33 -1.16
N ILE A 101 3.39 12.81 -1.84
CA ILE A 101 2.15 12.38 -1.17
C ILE A 101 2.38 11.18 -0.25
N ALA A 102 3.15 10.18 -0.69
CA ALA A 102 3.49 9.03 0.16
C ALA A 102 4.27 9.45 1.41
N ARG A 103 5.20 10.39 1.28
CA ARG A 103 5.98 10.94 2.41
C ARG A 103 5.09 11.70 3.37
N MET A 104 4.21 12.55 2.85
CA MET A 104 3.23 13.25 3.68
C MET A 104 2.37 12.28 4.48
N TYR A 105 1.88 11.20 3.86
CA TYR A 105 1.17 10.15 4.57
C TYR A 105 2.06 9.46 5.61
N ALA A 106 3.33 9.19 5.30
CA ALA A 106 4.27 8.60 6.25
C ALA A 106 4.50 9.47 7.49
N GLU A 107 4.70 10.78 7.31
CA GLU A 107 4.83 11.76 8.41
C GLU A 107 3.58 11.77 9.29
N LEU A 108 2.39 11.77 8.69
CA LEU A 108 1.13 11.74 9.42
C LEU A 108 0.90 10.45 10.22
N MET A 109 1.63 9.38 9.90
CA MET A 109 1.53 8.06 10.52
C MET A 109 2.66 7.79 11.53
N GLU A 110 3.54 8.77 11.78
CA GLU A 110 4.63 8.64 12.75
C GLU A 110 4.11 8.26 14.14
N GLY A 111 4.81 7.32 14.79
CA GLY A 111 4.45 6.81 16.12
C GLY A 111 3.22 5.89 16.15
N SER A 112 2.58 5.64 15.00
CA SER A 112 1.45 4.72 14.92
C SER A 112 1.87 3.25 14.85
N ARG A 113 0.91 2.34 15.01
CA ARG A 113 1.15 0.90 14.81
C ARG A 113 1.32 0.52 13.34
N ILE A 114 0.94 1.38 12.41
CA ILE A 114 1.22 1.19 10.98
C ILE A 114 2.49 1.97 10.68
N GLN A 115 3.61 1.28 10.65
CA GLN A 115 4.89 1.87 10.29
C GLN A 115 4.91 2.13 8.80
N VAL A 116 4.98 3.39 8.39
CA VAL A 116 4.97 3.77 6.98
C VAL A 116 6.35 4.26 6.57
N CYS A 117 6.87 3.77 5.45
CA CYS A 117 8.13 4.25 4.90
C CYS A 117 8.07 4.36 3.37
N THR A 118 8.89 5.26 2.81
CA THR A 118 8.92 5.53 1.37
C THR A 118 10.29 5.21 0.78
N PHE A 119 10.30 4.62 -0.41
CA PHE A 119 11.50 4.13 -1.06
C PHE A 119 11.56 4.55 -2.51
N ARG A 120 12.78 4.83 -2.99
CA ARG A 120 13.10 5.02 -4.41
C ARG A 120 13.74 3.78 -5.04
N GLU A 121 14.16 2.82 -4.22
CA GLU A 121 14.82 1.59 -4.62
C GLU A 121 14.02 0.41 -4.06
N ARG A 122 13.70 -0.58 -4.93
CA ARG A 122 12.94 -1.76 -4.51
C ARG A 122 13.74 -2.60 -3.52
N ALA A 123 15.04 -2.80 -3.75
CA ALA A 123 15.95 -3.47 -2.83
C ALA A 123 15.90 -2.90 -1.41
N ALA A 124 15.86 -1.57 -1.26
CA ALA A 124 15.75 -0.93 0.05
C ALA A 124 14.42 -1.23 0.74
N ALA A 125 13.31 -1.21 -0.02
CA ALA A 125 11.99 -1.58 0.49
C ALA A 125 11.96 -3.07 0.92
N ALA A 126 12.52 -3.96 0.10
CA ALA A 126 12.61 -5.39 0.38
C ALA A 126 13.39 -5.68 1.66
N ASN A 127 14.55 -5.05 1.81
CA ASN A 127 15.36 -5.17 3.01
C ASN A 127 14.60 -4.68 4.26
N TRP A 128 13.97 -3.51 4.18
CA TRP A 128 13.18 -2.96 5.29
C TRP A 128 11.97 -3.83 5.66
N LEU A 129 11.32 -4.45 4.68
CA LEU A 129 10.24 -5.43 4.86
C LEU A 129 10.74 -6.82 5.28
N SER A 130 12.05 -7.08 5.21
CA SER A 130 12.66 -8.40 5.46
C SER A 130 12.11 -9.49 4.54
N VAL A 131 11.93 -9.18 3.26
CA VAL A 131 11.44 -10.09 2.22
C VAL A 131 12.38 -10.13 1.01
N PRO A 132 12.33 -11.18 0.16
CA PRO A 132 13.09 -11.21 -1.09
C PRO A 132 12.69 -10.07 -2.04
N GLU A 133 13.65 -9.45 -2.73
CA GLU A 133 13.30 -8.38 -3.69
C GLU A 133 12.42 -8.89 -4.84
N ALA A 134 12.58 -10.16 -5.24
CA ALA A 134 11.84 -10.75 -6.34
C ALA A 134 10.32 -10.69 -6.18
N ILE A 135 9.80 -10.74 -4.95
CA ILE A 135 8.34 -10.66 -4.71
C ILE A 135 7.79 -9.22 -4.84
N LEU A 136 8.66 -8.21 -4.85
CA LEU A 136 8.28 -6.79 -5.04
C LEU A 136 8.30 -6.35 -6.51
N GLN A 137 8.52 -7.30 -7.44
CA GLN A 137 8.44 -7.05 -8.87
C GLN A 137 6.97 -7.06 -9.33
N PRO A 138 6.59 -6.24 -10.32
CA PRO A 138 5.26 -6.27 -10.89
C PRO A 138 4.94 -7.67 -11.46
N PRO A 139 3.67 -8.10 -11.45
CA PRO A 139 3.27 -9.36 -12.06
C PRO A 139 3.68 -9.38 -13.54
N SER A 140 4.26 -10.50 -14.00
CA SER A 140 4.85 -10.63 -15.35
C SER A 140 3.88 -10.42 -16.53
N ASP A 141 2.58 -10.31 -16.26
CA ASP A 141 1.53 -10.07 -17.26
C ASP A 141 1.26 -8.57 -17.53
N SER A 142 1.98 -7.64 -16.89
CA SER A 142 1.88 -6.20 -17.18
C SER A 142 2.72 -5.83 -18.42
N SER A 143 2.39 -6.38 -19.59
CA SER A 143 2.73 -5.74 -20.86
C SER A 143 1.59 -4.78 -21.21
N PRO A 144 1.86 -3.51 -21.54
CA PRO A 144 0.81 -2.67 -22.10
C PRO A 144 0.38 -3.25 -23.46
N PRO A 145 -0.91 -3.22 -23.82
CA PRO A 145 -1.34 -3.50 -25.19
C PRO A 145 -0.73 -2.52 -26.20
#